data_AF-A0A832UI48-F1
#
_entry.id   AF-A0A832UI48-F1
#
_cell.length_a   1.000
_cell.length_b   1.000
_cell.length_c   1.000
_cell.angle_alpha   90.00
_cell.angle_beta   90.00
_cell.angle_gamma   90.00
#
_symmetry.space_group_name_H-M   'P 1'
#
loop_
_entity.id
_entity.type
_entity.pdbx_description
1 polymer ?
#
loop_
_entity_poly.entity_id
_entity_poly.type
_entity_poly.pdbx_seq_one_letter_code
_entity_poly.pdbx_strand_id
1 'polypeptide(L)'
;MKIGDKIRTRIDEMIHVHGKLLLVLSKDSVESSWVEKEVETAIENETTRKETVLFPIRLDYTVMDIKTDWPADIKRARHIVDFKEWKDHDAYQENFARLLKDLKRES
;
A
#
# COMPACT_ATOMS: atom_id res chain seq x y z
N MET A 1 -18.31 3.76 27.81
CA MET A 1 -17.34 4.44 26.93
C MET A 1 -16.69 5.54 27.75
N LYS A 2 -15.38 5.50 27.92
CA LYS A 2 -14.61 6.48 28.71
C LYS A 2 -14.00 7.55 27.80
N ILE A 3 -13.71 8.71 28.36
CA ILE A 3 -12.88 9.73 27.73
C ILE A 3 -11.50 9.11 27.46
N GLY A 4 -11.07 9.09 26.20
CA GLY A 4 -9.80 8.52 25.76
C GLY A 4 -9.91 7.17 25.02
N ASP A 5 -11.09 6.57 24.93
CA ASP A 5 -11.28 5.35 24.14
C ASP A 5 -11.12 5.65 22.64
N LYS A 6 -10.09 5.08 22.00
CA LYS A 6 -9.93 5.14 20.53
C LYS A 6 -11.07 4.35 19.88
N ILE A 7 -11.91 5.04 19.10
CA ILE A 7 -13.07 4.46 18.40
C ILE A 7 -12.66 3.54 17.22
N ARG A 8 -11.36 3.38 16.91
CA ARG A 8 -10.86 2.68 15.70
C ARG A 8 -10.39 1.24 15.91
N THR A 9 -10.82 0.54 16.94
CA THR A 9 -10.23 -0.76 17.32
C THR A 9 -10.48 -1.92 16.35
N ARG A 10 -11.50 -1.88 15.46
CA ARG A 10 -11.84 -3.05 14.62
C ARG A 10 -11.20 -3.09 13.23
N ILE A 11 -10.93 -1.94 12.61
CA ILE A 11 -10.34 -1.92 11.27
C ILE A 11 -8.81 -2.00 11.37
N ASP A 12 -8.23 -1.33 12.37
CA ASP A 12 -6.78 -1.29 12.63
C ASP A 12 -6.19 -2.68 12.96
N GLU A 13 -6.97 -3.60 13.57
CA GLU A 13 -6.50 -4.95 13.93
C GLU A 13 -6.46 -5.92 12.73
N MET A 14 -7.26 -5.71 11.69
CA MET A 14 -7.41 -6.71 10.61
C MET A 14 -6.25 -6.70 9.59
N ILE A 15 -5.51 -5.59 9.49
CA ILE A 15 -4.42 -5.44 8.51
C ILE A 15 -3.09 -5.94 9.07
N HIS A 16 -2.91 -5.87 10.39
CA HIS A 16 -1.66 -6.23 11.06
C HIS A 16 -1.34 -7.75 11.04
N VAL A 17 -2.26 -8.59 10.57
CA VAL A 17 -2.15 -10.06 10.66
C VAL A 17 -1.40 -10.68 9.47
N HIS A 18 -1.19 -9.95 8.36
CA HIS A 18 -0.62 -10.53 7.14
C HIS A 18 0.82 -10.07 6.87
N GLY A 19 1.70 -11.01 6.50
CA GLY A 19 3.13 -10.74 6.25
C GLY A 19 3.43 -9.88 5.02
N LYS A 20 2.42 -9.47 4.24
CA LYS A 20 2.54 -8.60 3.07
C LYS A 20 1.35 -7.65 3.01
N LEU A 21 1.60 -6.38 2.68
CA LEU A 21 0.64 -5.30 2.52
C LEU A 21 0.60 -4.85 1.05
N LEU A 22 -0.55 -5.06 0.39
CA LEU A 22 -0.85 -4.49 -0.92
C LEU A 22 -1.43 -3.08 -0.74
N LEU A 23 -0.65 -2.06 -1.06
CA LEU A 23 -1.06 -0.67 -0.95
C LEU A 23 -1.69 -0.20 -2.27
N VAL A 24 -2.96 0.15 -2.25
CA VAL A 24 -3.67 0.69 -3.42
C VAL A 24 -3.65 2.22 -3.35
N LEU A 25 -2.89 2.84 -4.25
CA LEU A 25 -2.76 4.28 -4.37
C LEU A 25 -3.86 4.82 -5.29
N SER A 26 -4.89 5.36 -4.66
CA SER A 26 -5.93 6.18 -5.26
C SER A 26 -5.92 7.58 -4.65
N LYS A 27 -6.65 8.52 -5.26
CA LYS A 27 -6.89 9.86 -4.67
C LYS A 27 -7.33 9.82 -3.20
N ASP A 28 -8.26 8.95 -2.84
CA ASP A 28 -8.76 8.87 -1.44
C ASP A 28 -7.72 8.25 -0.50
N SER A 29 -6.88 7.35 -1.03
CA SER A 29 -5.88 6.65 -0.21
C SER A 29 -4.73 7.57 0.18
N VAL A 30 -4.26 8.42 -0.74
CA VAL A 30 -3.17 9.36 -0.49
C VAL A 30 -3.53 10.48 0.51
N GLU A 31 -4.81 10.80 0.65
CA GLU A 31 -5.33 11.79 1.62
C GLU A 31 -5.70 11.16 2.97
N SER A 32 -5.62 9.83 3.10
CA SER A 32 -6.06 9.12 4.30
C SER A 32 -4.96 9.04 5.36
N SER A 33 -5.15 9.77 6.46
CA SER A 33 -4.31 9.70 7.68
C SER A 33 -4.21 8.31 8.31
N TRP A 34 -5.10 7.39 7.94
CA TRP A 34 -5.03 6.01 8.38
C TRP A 34 -4.18 5.15 7.46
N VAL A 35 -4.29 5.35 6.14
CA VAL A 35 -3.41 4.67 5.18
C VAL A 35 -1.95 5.05 5.47
N GLU A 36 -1.70 6.32 5.77
CA GLU A 36 -0.38 6.81 6.21
C GLU A 36 0.19 5.97 7.37
N LYS A 37 -0.59 5.79 8.45
CA LYS A 37 -0.15 5.03 9.63
C LYS A 37 0.11 3.55 9.34
N GLU A 38 -0.72 2.94 8.50
CA GLU A 38 -0.53 1.54 8.07
C GLU A 38 0.75 1.41 7.23
N VAL A 39 1.05 2.39 6.38
CA VAL A 39 2.27 2.44 5.57
C VAL A 39 3.50 2.61 6.45
N GLU A 40 3.47 3.53 7.43
CA GLU A 40 4.55 3.70 8.41
C GLU A 40 4.82 2.40 9.17
N THR A 41 3.76 1.77 9.68
CA THR A 41 3.85 0.48 10.39
C THR A 41 4.44 -0.62 9.51
N ALA A 42 4.07 -0.66 8.23
CA ALA A 42 4.65 -1.60 7.28
C ALA A 42 6.15 -1.36 7.08
N ILE A 43 6.59 -0.11 6.91
CA ILE A 43 8.01 0.26 6.75
C ILE A 43 8.82 -0.11 8.00
N GLU A 44 8.27 0.11 9.20
CA GLU A 44 8.89 -0.32 10.46
C GLU A 44 9.04 -1.84 10.54
N ASN A 45 8.02 -2.58 10.09
CA ASN A 45 8.05 -4.03 9.99
C ASN A 45 9.10 -4.52 8.98
N GLU A 46 9.22 -3.88 7.81
CA GLU A 46 10.26 -4.22 6.82
C GLU A 46 11.67 -4.03 7.41
N THR A 47 11.86 -2.96 8.18
CA THR A 47 13.14 -2.66 8.84
C THR A 47 13.48 -3.71 9.90
N THR A 48 12.48 -4.14 10.68
CA THR A 48 12.65 -5.12 11.76
C THR A 48 12.89 -6.53 11.22
N ARG A 49 12.11 -6.94 10.20
CA ARG A 49 12.16 -8.28 9.61
C ARG A 49 13.20 -8.42 8.52
N LYS A 50 13.73 -7.30 7.99
CA LYS A 50 14.61 -7.24 6.81
C LYS A 50 14.00 -7.89 5.57
N GLU A 51 12.68 -7.80 5.45
CA GLU A 51 11.89 -8.38 4.37
C GLU A 51 11.03 -7.30 3.72
N THR A 52 10.80 -7.41 2.41
CA THR A 52 9.88 -6.52 1.70
C THR A 52 8.45 -6.99 1.93
N VAL A 53 7.65 -6.14 2.57
CA VAL A 53 6.24 -6.41 2.88
C VAL A 53 5.33 -5.42 2.16
N LEU A 54 5.82 -4.27 1.71
CA LEU A 54 4.99 -3.22 1.11
C LEU A 54 5.03 -3.28 -0.43
N PHE A 55 3.86 -3.52 -1.04
CA PHE A 55 3.70 -3.63 -2.49
C PHE A 55 2.71 -2.57 -2.99
N PRO A 56 3.19 -1.43 -3.52
CA PRO A 56 2.31 -0.37 -4.00
C PRO A 56 1.82 -0.60 -5.43
N ILE A 57 0.53 -0.39 -5.66
CA ILE A 57 -0.10 -0.32 -6.98
C ILE A 57 -0.86 1.00 -7.10
N ARG A 58 -1.01 1.54 -8.32
CA ARG A 58 -1.80 2.75 -8.56
C ARG A 58 -3.01 2.49 -9.44
N LEU A 59 -4.14 3.09 -9.10
CA LEU A 59 -5.34 3.07 -9.93
C LEU A 59 -5.53 4.36 -10.74
N ASP A 60 -4.79 5.42 -10.40
CA ASP A 60 -4.86 6.72 -11.04
C ASP A 60 -3.45 7.36 -11.15
N TYR A 61 -3.42 8.64 -11.52
CA TYR A 61 -2.19 9.43 -11.61
C TYR A 61 -1.88 10.21 -10.33
N THR A 62 -2.74 10.19 -9.30
CA THR A 62 -2.65 11.13 -8.19
C THR A 62 -1.31 11.06 -7.47
N VAL A 63 -0.79 9.86 -7.21
CA VAL A 63 0.54 9.70 -6.57
C VAL A 63 1.71 10.26 -7.41
N MET A 64 1.55 10.31 -8.74
CA MET A 64 2.59 10.82 -9.64
C MET A 64 2.76 12.33 -9.50
N ASP A 65 1.67 13.05 -9.22
CA ASP A 65 1.67 14.52 -9.09
C ASP A 65 2.06 15.00 -7.69
N ILE A 66 1.95 14.13 -6.67
CA ILE A 66 2.32 14.46 -5.29
C ILE A 66 3.84 14.62 -5.16
N LYS A 67 4.28 15.76 -4.61
CA LYS A 67 5.71 16.09 -4.47
C LYS A 67 6.25 15.92 -3.05
N THR A 68 5.37 16.04 -2.06
CA THR A 68 5.69 16.02 -0.63
C THR A 68 4.96 14.88 0.08
N ASP A 69 5.31 14.64 1.34
CA ASP A 69 4.64 13.68 2.24
C ASP A 69 4.85 12.20 1.87
N TRP A 70 4.24 11.32 2.67
CA TRP A 70 4.44 9.87 2.58
C TRP A 70 4.17 9.28 1.18
N PRO A 71 3.20 9.74 0.34
CA PRO A 71 3.02 9.16 -0.98
C PRO A 71 4.21 9.47 -1.91
N ALA A 72 4.83 10.65 -1.74
CA ALA A 72 6.03 11.00 -2.48
C ALA A 72 7.24 10.16 -2.04
N ASP A 73 7.33 9.83 -0.74
CA ASP A 73 8.34 8.90 -0.23
C ASP A 73 8.17 7.50 -0.81
N ILE A 74 6.94 6.97 -0.85
CA ILE A 74 6.65 5.68 -1.49
C ILE A 74 7.05 5.71 -2.97
N LYS A 75 6.69 6.77 -3.71
CA LYS A 75 7.07 6.92 -5.13
C LYS A 75 8.59 6.94 -5.35
N ARG A 76 9.35 7.55 -4.44
CA ARG A 76 10.82 7.59 -4.52
C ARG A 76 11.46 6.26 -4.13
N ALA A 77 10.89 5.58 -3.15
CA ALA A 77 11.51 4.43 -2.50
C ALA A 77 11.05 3.08 -3.06
N ARG A 78 9.95 3.02 -3.83
CA ARG A 78 9.35 1.78 -4.32
C ARG A 78 8.94 1.88 -5.79
N HIS A 79 8.97 0.75 -6.47
CA HIS A 79 8.38 0.62 -7.80
C HIS A 79 6.86 0.45 -7.66
N ILE A 80 6.10 1.39 -8.21
CA ILE A 80 4.63 1.39 -8.18
C ILE A 80 4.11 0.75 -9.47
N VAL A 81 3.38 -0.35 -9.35
CA VAL A 81 2.79 -1.02 -10.52
C VAL A 81 1.56 -0.23 -11.01
N ASP A 82 1.47 -0.01 -12.32
CA ASP A 82 0.37 0.71 -12.96
C ASP A 82 -0.82 -0.22 -13.21
N PHE A 83 -1.95 0.06 -12.57
CA PHE A 83 -3.21 -0.69 -12.71
C PHE A 83 -4.34 0.19 -13.26
N LYS A 84 -4.07 1.36 -13.87
CA LYS A 84 -5.15 2.22 -14.40
C LYS A 84 -6.03 1.53 -15.45
N GLU A 85 -5.46 0.64 -16.26
CA GLU A 85 -6.15 -0.08 -17.32
C GLU A 85 -6.76 -1.41 -16.83
N TRP A 86 -7.13 -1.51 -15.55
CA TRP A 86 -7.69 -2.73 -14.95
C TRP A 86 -9.00 -3.22 -15.61
N LYS A 87 -9.66 -2.41 -16.44
CA LYS A 87 -10.84 -2.79 -17.22
C LYS A 87 -10.49 -3.43 -18.56
N ASP A 88 -9.28 -3.23 -19.06
CA ASP A 88 -8.77 -3.96 -20.21
C ASP A 88 -8.32 -5.34 -19.73
N HIS A 89 -8.89 -6.38 -20.34
CA HIS A 89 -8.67 -7.75 -19.88
C HIS A 89 -7.19 -8.16 -19.99
N ASP A 90 -6.54 -7.84 -21.11
CA ASP A 90 -5.18 -8.28 -21.38
C ASP A 90 -4.18 -7.50 -20.51
N ALA A 91 -4.36 -6.17 -20.41
CA ALA A 91 -3.52 -5.32 -19.56
C ALA A 91 -3.68 -5.67 -18.07
N TYR A 92 -4.88 -6.02 -17.62
CA TYR A 92 -5.11 -6.50 -16.26
C TYR A 92 -4.39 -7.82 -16.00
N GLN A 93 -4.55 -8.82 -16.88
CA GLN A 93 -3.93 -10.13 -16.68
C GLN A 93 -2.40 -10.05 -16.62
N GLU A 94 -1.78 -9.25 -17.48
CA GLU A 94 -0.33 -9.04 -17.49
C GLU A 94 0.18 -8.44 -16.17
N ASN A 95 -0.42 -7.32 -15.74
CA ASN A 95 -0.01 -6.63 -14.52
C ASN A 95 -0.32 -7.45 -13.26
N PHE A 96 -1.44 -8.17 -13.25
CA PHE A 96 -1.81 -9.07 -12.16
C PHE A 96 -0.85 -10.25 -12.04
N ALA A 97 -0.45 -10.88 -13.15
CA ALA A 97 0.54 -11.95 -13.15
C ALA A 97 1.89 -11.48 -12.59
N ARG A 98 2.32 -10.28 -12.96
CA ARG A 98 3.54 -9.65 -12.41
C ARG A 98 3.41 -9.41 -10.91
N LEU A 99 2.31 -8.81 -10.47
CA LEU A 99 2.04 -8.56 -9.05
C LEU A 99 2.03 -9.88 -8.26
N LEU A 100 1.37 -10.92 -8.75
CA LEU A 100 1.35 -12.23 -8.09
C LEU A 100 2.74 -12.85 -7.99
N LYS A 101 3.59 -12.68 -9.00
CA LYS A 101 4.99 -13.15 -8.95
C LYS A 101 5.76 -12.45 -7.84
N ASP A 102 5.61 -11.14 -7.70
CA ASP A 102 6.29 -10.36 -6.67
C ASP A 102 5.73 -10.67 -5.27
N LEU A 103 4.42 -10.86 -5.14
CA LEU A 103 3.77 -11.30 -3.90
C LEU A 103 4.13 -12.74 -3.50
N LYS A 104 4.49 -13.61 -4.44
CA LYS A 104 4.89 -15.01 -4.18
C LYS A 104 6.38 -15.19 -3.98
N ARG A 105 7.22 -14.20 -4.29
CA ARG A 105 8.63 -14.23 -3.87
C ARG A 105 8.67 -14.19 -2.34
N GLU A 106 8.83 -15.35 -1.74
CA GLU A 106 9.43 -15.49 -0.40
C GLU A 106 10.89 -15.02 -0.54
N SER A 107 11.31 -14.13 0.35
CA SER A 107 12.74 -13.95 0.65
C SER A 107 13.16 -15.06 1.61
#